data_AF-A0A9E4LM50-F1
#
_entry.id   AF-A0A9E4LM50-F1
#
_cell.length_a   1.000
_cell.length_b   1.000
_cell.length_c   1.000
_cell.angle_alpha   90.00
_cell.angle_beta   90.00
_cell.angle_gamma   90.00
#
_symmetry.space_group_name_H-M   'P 1'
#
loop_
_entity.id
_entity.type
_entity.pdbx_description
1 polymer ?
#
loop_
_entity_poly.entity_id
_entity_poly.type
_entity_poly.pdbx_seq_one_letter_code
_entity_poly.pdbx_strand_id
1 'polypeptide(L)' 'MDVRLDDEQRRRLDEIVEHSGRPISEVVRGLIDEAYEAVMRERRWEAARRLAALGGENPPEPAELARELEAAHDPGGLQ' A
#
# COMPACT_ATOMS: atom_id res chain seq x y z
N MET A 1 1.56 6.96 -16.45
CA MET A 1 1.41 5.51 -16.67
C MET A 1 0.01 5.29 -17.20
N ASP A 2 -0.14 4.63 -18.35
CA ASP A 2 -1.45 4.30 -18.91
C ASP A 2 -1.78 2.84 -18.58
N VAL A 3 -2.97 2.60 -18.00
CA VAL A 3 -3.43 1.27 -17.63
C VAL A 3 -4.44 0.79 -18.67
N ARG A 4 -4.18 -0.39 -19.24
CA ARG A 4 -5.11 -1.07 -20.14
C ARG A 4 -5.86 -2.15 -19.37
N LEU A 5 -7.19 -2.09 -19.44
CA LEU A 5 -8.07 -3.12 -18.89
C LEU A 5 -8.50 -4.05 -20.02
N ASP A 6 -8.44 -5.34 -19.75
CA ASP A 6 -9.11 -6.34 -20.58
C ASP A 6 -10.65 -6.26 -20.40
N ASP A 7 -11.39 -7.01 -21.22
CA ASP A 7 -12.85 -6.94 -21.24
C ASP A 7 -13.50 -7.46 -19.94
N GLU A 8 -12.86 -8.43 -19.28
CA GLU A 8 -13.36 -8.97 -18.01
C GLU A 8 -13.14 -7.98 -16.86
N GLN A 9 -11.99 -7.32 -16.82
CA GLN A 9 -11.68 -6.27 -15.86
C GLN A 9 -12.60 -5.05 -16.06
N ARG A 10 -12.89 -4.69 -17.31
CA ARG A 10 -13.84 -3.62 -17.62
C ARG A 10 -15.24 -3.96 -17.12
N ARG A 11 -15.71 -5.18 -17.40
CA ARG A 11 -17.01 -5.66 -16.92
C ARG A 11 -17.14 -5.58 -15.41
N ARG A 12 -16.14 -6.04 -14.66
CA ARG A 12 -16.14 -5.97 -13.18
C ARG A 12 -16.12 -4.52 -12.69
N LEU A 13 -15.37 -3.63 -13.34
CA LEU A 13 -15.36 -2.22 -12.97
C LEU A 13 -16.72 -1.57 -13.22
N ASP A 14 -17.38 -1.88 -14.34
CA ASP A 14 -18.72 -1.38 -14.65
C ASP A 14 -19.73 -1.87 -13.59
N GLU A 15 -19.68 -3.15 -13.21
CA GLU A 15 -20.51 -3.70 -12.13
C GLU A 15 -20.28 -2.94 -10.79
N ILE A 16 -19.03 -2.68 -10.41
CA ILE A 16 -18.71 -1.93 -9.18
C ILE A 16 -19.23 -0.49 -9.26
N VAL A 17 -19.06 0.17 -10.40
CA VAL A 17 -19.56 1.53 -10.63
C VAL A 17 -21.07 1.58 -10.47
N GLU A 18 -21.79 0.66 -11.11
CA GLU A 18 -23.25 0.55 -11.02
C GLU A 18 -23.73 0.38 -9.57
N HIS A 19 -23.09 -0.50 -8.79
CA HIS A 19 -23.46 -0.74 -7.40
C HIS A 19 -23.11 0.42 -6.47
N SER A 20 -22.02 1.14 -6.76
CA SER A 20 -21.56 2.26 -5.92
C SER A 20 -22.37 3.54 -6.12
N GLY A 21 -23.03 3.71 -7.28
CA GLY A 21 -23.70 4.96 -7.67
C GLY A 21 -22.75 6.15 -7.85
N ARG A 22 -21.44 5.91 -7.92
CA ARG A 22 -20.39 6.94 -8.02
C ARG A 22 -19.78 6.99 -9.41
N PRO A 23 -19.18 8.13 -9.81
CA PRO A 23 -18.43 8.20 -11.07
C PRO A 23 -17.27 7.20 -11.12
N ILE A 24 -16.99 6.64 -12.30
CA ILE A 24 -15.91 5.68 -12.52
C ILE A 24 -14.55 6.18 -12.02
N SER A 25 -14.24 7.47 -12.19
CA SER A 25 -12.99 8.07 -11.74
C SER A 25 -12.83 8.05 -10.21
N GLU A 26 -13.92 8.21 -9.47
CA GLU A 26 -13.92 8.14 -8.01
C GLU A 26 -13.78 6.70 -7.52
N VAL A 27 -14.47 5.77 -8.17
CA VAL A 27 -14.37 4.34 -7.87
C VAL A 27 -12.94 3.86 -8.09
N VAL A 28 -12.35 4.16 -9.25
CA VAL A 28 -10.96 3.79 -9.56
C VAL A 28 -10.00 4.43 -8.56
N ARG A 29 -10.19 5.70 -8.18
CA ARG A 29 -9.34 6.34 -7.17
C ARG A 29 -9.41 5.61 -5.83
N GLY A 30 -10.62 5.30 -5.34
CA GLY A 30 -10.79 4.56 -4.09
C GLY A 30 -10.13 3.18 -4.13
N LEU A 31 -10.30 2.44 -5.22
CA LEU A 31 -9.66 1.13 -5.40
C LEU A 31 -8.12 1.22 -5.40
N ILE A 32 -7.55 2.27 -5.99
CA ILE A 32 -6.11 2.52 -5.97
C ILE A 32 -5.63 2.82 -4.55
N ASP A 33 -6.33 3.70 -3.83
CA ASP A 33 -5.98 4.09 -2.47
C ASP A 33 -6.04 2.87 -1.52
N GLU A 34 -7.09 2.05 -1.64
CA GLU A 34 -7.23 0.81 -0.87
C GLU A 34 -6.13 -0.21 -1.17
N ALA A 35 -5.79 -0.41 -2.45
CA ALA A 35 -4.72 -1.30 -2.86
C ALA A 35 -3.36 -0.82 -2.34
N TYR A 36 -3.10 0.49 -2.41
CA TYR A 36 -1.89 1.10 -1.89
C TYR A 36 -1.77 0.87 -0.37
N GLU A 37 -2.83 1.16 0.39
CA GLU A 37 -2.82 0.95 1.84
C GLU A 37 -2.64 -0.53 2.21
N ALA A 38 -3.22 -1.46 1.45
CA ALA A 38 -3.01 -2.89 1.65
C ALA A 38 -1.52 -3.27 1.50
N VAL A 39 -0.88 -2.82 0.41
CA VAL A 39 0.56 -3.05 0.17
C VAL A 39 1.41 -2.42 1.27
N MET A 40 1.11 -1.18 1.66
CA MET A 40 1.87 -0.49 2.70
C MET A 40 1.67 -1.12 4.08
N ARG A 41 0.50 -1.68 4.37
CA ARG A 41 0.23 -2.43 5.60
C ARG A 41 1.02 -3.73 5.64
N GLU A 42 1.09 -4.46 4.55
CA GLU A 42 1.89 -5.69 4.45
C GLU A 42 3.38 -5.40 4.68
N ARG A 43 3.89 -4.33 4.06
CA ARG A 43 5.28 -3.87 4.28
C ARG A 43 5.56 -3.53 5.74
N ARG A 44 4.65 -2.81 6.40
CA ARG A 44 4.74 -2.49 7.84
C ARG A 44 4.79 -3.76 8.69
N TRP A 45 3.92 -4.73 8.40
CA TRP A 45 3.90 -6.00 9.12
C TRP A 45 5.17 -6.82 8.91
N GLU A 46 5.72 -6.80 7.70
CA GLU A 46 6.99 -7.45 7.40
C GLU A 46 8.16 -6.82 8.16
N ALA A 47 8.22 -5.48 8.22
CA ALA A 47 9.21 -4.77 9.03
C ALA A 47 9.06 -5.13 10.52
N ALA A 48 7.83 -5.12 11.06
CA ALA A 48 7.56 -5.50 12.44
C ALA A 48 7.99 -6.95 12.74
N ARG A 49 7.76 -7.89 11.82
CA ARG A 49 8.22 -9.28 11.95
C ARG A 49 9.75 -9.39 11.99
N ARG A 50 10.46 -8.63 11.16
CA ARG A 50 11.93 -8.60 11.17
C ARG A 50 12.48 -8.07 12.49
N LEU A 51 11.87 -7.02 13.04
CA LEU A 51 12.26 -6.47 14.34
C LEU A 51 11.99 -7.42 15.49
N ALA A 52 10.84 -8.10 15.47
CA ALA A 52 10.55 -9.16 16.43
C ALA A 52 11.57 -10.31 16.35
N ALA A 53 12.02 -10.65 15.13
CA ALA A 53 13.08 -11.65 14.94
C ALA A 53 14.46 -11.18 15.43
N LEU A 54 14.75 -9.88 15.41
CA LEU A 54 15.95 -9.27 16.03
C LEU A 54 15.87 -9.26 17.57
N GLY A 55 14.71 -9.57 18.16
CA GLY A 55 14.55 -9.82 19.60
C GLY A 55 15.32 -11.03 20.14
N GLY A 56 16.10 -11.71 19.30
CA GLY A 56 17.22 -12.56 19.72
C GLY A 56 18.44 -11.71 20.08
N GLU A 57 18.63 -11.46 21.38
CA GLU A 57 19.82 -10.93 22.07
C GLU A 57 20.35 -9.52 21.76
N ASN A 58 19.90 -8.78 20.73
CA ASN A 58 20.24 -7.35 20.59
C ASN A 58 19.21 -6.58 19.75
N PRO A 59 18.21 -5.91 20.36
CA PRO A 59 17.31 -5.06 19.61
C PRO A 59 18.08 -3.87 19.00
N PRO A 60 17.76 -3.45 17.76
CA PRO A 60 18.32 -2.22 17.19
C PRO A 60 17.91 -1.01 18.04
N GLU A 61 18.79 -0.01 18.13
CA GLU A 61 18.54 1.19 18.91
C GLU A 61 17.26 1.90 18.41
N PRO A 62 16.38 2.38 19.30
CA PRO A 62 15.10 2.98 18.91
C PRO A 62 15.19 4.10 17.85
N ALA A 63 16.31 4.83 17.82
CA ALA A 63 16.56 5.89 16.84
C ALA A 63 16.95 5.37 15.44
N GLU A 64 17.51 4.16 15.34
CA GLU A 64 17.74 3.48 14.06
C GLU A 64 16.42 2.94 13.51
N LEU A 65 15.63 2.32 14.37
CA LEU A 65 14.31 1.84 14.00
C LEU A 65 13.37 3.00 13.57
N ALA A 66 13.36 4.12 14.29
CA ALA A 66 12.58 5.29 13.90
C ALA A 66 12.96 5.81 12.51
N ARG A 67 14.27 5.86 12.19
CA ARG A 67 14.75 6.25 10.87
C ARG A 67 14.39 5.26 9.77
N GLU A 68 14.46 3.96 10.03
CA GLU A 68 14.05 2.93 9.07
C GLU A 68 12.55 2.99 8.77
N LEU A 69 11.74 3.23 9.80
CA LEU A 69 10.30 3.43 9.65
C LEU A 69 9.98 4.72 8.90
N GLU A 70 10.62 5.83 9.22
CA GLU A 70 10.48 7.09 8.48
C GLU A 70 10.87 6.93 7.02
N ALA A 71 11.99 6.28 6.71
CA ALA A 71 12.42 6.02 5.34
C ALA A 71 11.47 5.08 4.57
N ALA A 72 10.85 4.11 5.25
CA ALA A 72 9.83 3.24 4.64
C ALA A 72 8.48 3.96 4.41
N HIS A 73 8.24 5.07 5.10
CA HIS A 73 7.02 5.87 5.07
C HIS A 73 7.14 7.20 4.33
N ASP A 74 8.35 7.61 3.91
CA ASP A 74 8.58 8.82 3.13
C ASP A 74 8.50 8.51 1.61
N PRO A 75 7.47 8.98 0.89
CA PRO A 75 7.32 8.76 -0.55
C PRO A 75 8.27 9.65 -1.41
N GLY A 76 9.25 10.34 -0.82
CA GLY A 76 10.02 11.43 -1.44
C GLY A 76 11.48 11.17 -1.85
N GLY A 77 11.94 9.91 -1.97
CA GLY A 77 13.33 9.59 -2.33
C GLY A 77 13.73 9.72 -3.82
N LEU A 78 13.12 10.66 -4.57
CA LEU A 78 13.56 11.03 -5.93
C LEU A 78 13.90 12.53 -5.95
N GLN A 79 15.14 12.85 -5.58
CA GLN A 79 15.85 14.05 -6.05
C GLN A 79 17.31 13.68 -6.33
#